data_AF-A0A925U0G6-F1
#
_entry.id   AF-A0A925U0G6-F1
#
_cell.length_a   1.000
_cell.length_b   1.000
_cell.length_c   1.000
_cell.angle_alpha   90.00
_cell.angle_beta   90.00
_cell.angle_gamma   90.00
#
_symmetry.space_group_name_H-M   'P 1'
#
loop_
_entity.id
_entity.type
_entity.pdbx_description
1 polymer ?
#
loop_
_entity_poly.entity_id
_entity_poly.type
_entity_poly.pdbx_seq_one_letter_code
_entity_poly.pdbx_strand_id
1 'polypeptide(L)'
;EGVAKSDDLRGLLRDGAIDGLSIGFRAVKSRRDTRGARLLTEIDLWEISIVTFPMLAGARIAHQRPSVIATPNAVIARLDPAIQKTKTAQPSWMTGSSPVMTKRNGINRAICLRP
;
A
#
# COMPACT_ATOMS: atom_id res chain seq x y z
N GLU A 1 -4.36 24.47 0.93
CA GLU A 1 -4.81 25.03 -0.35
C GLU A 1 -3.68 24.87 -1.36
N GLY A 2 -3.94 24.30 -2.53
CA GLY A 2 -2.92 24.04 -3.55
C GLY A 2 -2.70 25.25 -4.45
N VAL A 3 -1.53 25.35 -5.08
CA VAL A 3 -1.33 26.32 -6.18
C VAL A 3 -2.26 25.90 -7.32
N ALA A 4 -3.07 26.82 -7.87
CA ALA A 4 -4.09 26.49 -8.89
C ALA A 4 -3.55 25.63 -10.06
N LYS A 5 -2.33 25.94 -10.52
CA LYS A 5 -1.66 25.18 -11.60
C LYS A 5 -1.36 23.73 -11.23
N SER A 6 -1.21 23.41 -9.95
CA SER A 6 -0.95 22.05 -9.46
C SER A 6 -2.19 21.18 -9.50
N ASP A 7 -3.39 21.75 -9.27
CA ASP A 7 -4.63 20.98 -9.27
C ASP A 7 -5.02 20.57 -10.71
N ASP A 8 -4.89 21.48 -11.67
CA ASP A 8 -5.08 21.19 -13.10
C ASP A 8 -4.10 20.10 -13.57
N LEU A 9 -2.82 20.25 -13.23
CA LEU A 9 -1.79 19.28 -13.56
C LEU A 9 -2.06 17.91 -12.93
N ARG A 10 -2.61 17.88 -11.71
CA ARG A 10 -3.01 16.63 -11.06
C ARG A 10 -4.13 15.92 -11.83
N GLY A 11 -5.08 16.66 -12.40
CA GLY A 11 -6.10 16.11 -13.30
C GLY A 11 -5.45 15.48 -14.54
N LEU A 12 -4.60 16.23 -15.23
CA LEU A 12 -3.91 15.77 -16.44
C LEU A 12 -3.01 14.55 -16.19
N LEU A 13 -2.33 14.50 -15.05
CA LEU A 13 -1.57 13.33 -14.63
C LEU A 13 -2.52 12.14 -14.45
N ARG A 14 -3.59 12.28 -13.66
CA ARG A 14 -4.56 11.20 -13.37
C ARG A 14 -5.20 10.61 -14.62
N ASP A 15 -5.52 11.45 -15.59
CA ASP A 15 -6.14 11.05 -16.85
C ASP A 15 -5.11 10.45 -17.84
N GLY A 16 -3.82 10.48 -17.49
CA GLY A 16 -2.73 9.99 -18.33
C GLY A 16 -2.43 10.88 -19.54
N ALA A 17 -3.00 12.09 -19.60
CA ALA A 17 -2.77 13.02 -20.69
C ALA A 17 -1.33 13.56 -20.70
N ILE A 18 -0.70 13.64 -19.53
CA ILE A 18 0.72 13.97 -19.35
C ILE A 18 1.30 12.98 -18.35
N ASP A 19 2.44 12.40 -18.67
CA ASP A 19 3.14 11.45 -17.78
C ASP A 19 4.66 11.53 -17.92
N GLY A 20 5.20 12.44 -18.73
CA GLY A 20 6.63 12.57 -18.98
C GLY A 20 7.38 13.34 -17.90
N LEU A 21 8.64 12.96 -17.70
CA LEU A 21 9.57 13.60 -16.76
C LEU A 21 10.84 14.06 -17.47
N SER A 22 11.33 15.24 -17.08
CA SER A 22 12.68 15.71 -17.39
C SER A 22 13.46 15.97 -16.11
N ILE A 23 14.76 15.68 -16.14
CA ILE A 23 15.68 15.91 -15.03
C ILE A 23 16.81 16.85 -15.47
N GLY A 24 16.98 17.94 -14.72
CA GLY A 24 18.16 18.80 -14.84
C GLY A 24 19.21 18.35 -13.84
N PHE A 25 20.42 18.06 -14.30
CA PHE A 25 21.51 17.62 -13.43
C PHE A 25 22.86 18.19 -13.87
N ARG A 26 23.79 18.27 -12.92
CA ARG A 26 25.20 18.56 -13.18
C ARG A 26 26.01 17.27 -13.05
N ALA A 27 26.80 16.97 -14.07
CA ALA A 27 27.70 15.81 -14.03
C ALA A 27 28.90 16.09 -13.12
N VAL A 28 29.08 15.27 -12.08
CA VAL A 28 30.23 15.34 -11.16
C VAL A 28 31.36 14.44 -11.64
N LYS A 29 31.03 13.18 -11.99
CA LYS A 29 31.98 12.24 -12.59
C LYS A 29 31.37 11.58 -13.82
N SER A 30 32.09 11.64 -14.94
CA SER A 30 31.68 10.99 -16.18
C SER A 30 32.87 10.50 -16.98
N ARG A 31 32.71 9.39 -17.70
CA ARG A 31 33.68 8.86 -18.68
C ARG A 31 33.03 8.68 -20.04
N ARG A 32 33.81 8.57 -21.11
CA ARG A 32 33.31 8.12 -22.42
C ARG A 32 33.56 6.62 -22.59
N ASP A 33 32.60 5.91 -23.15
CA ASP A 33 32.78 4.54 -23.63
C ASP A 33 33.53 4.53 -24.97
N THR A 34 34.09 3.38 -25.33
CA THR A 34 34.69 3.05 -26.62
C THR A 34 33.78 3.36 -27.81
N ARG A 35 32.46 3.35 -27.61
CA ARG A 35 31.43 3.72 -28.60
C ARG A 35 31.08 5.22 -28.62
N GLY A 36 31.82 6.05 -27.89
CA GLY A 36 31.61 7.50 -27.83
C GLY A 36 30.46 7.97 -26.92
N ALA A 37 29.68 7.05 -26.35
CA ALA A 37 28.63 7.37 -25.40
C ALA A 37 29.21 7.93 -24.09
N ARG A 38 28.52 8.90 -23.48
CA ARG A 38 28.89 9.46 -22.17
C ARG A 38 28.25 8.63 -21.06
N LEU A 39 29.08 8.06 -20.19
CA LEU A 39 28.66 7.35 -19.00
C LEU A 39 28.82 8.25 -17.79
N LEU A 40 27.72 8.54 -17.10
CA LEU A 40 27.69 9.35 -15.88
C LEU A 40 27.72 8.40 -14.69
N THR A 41 28.74 8.51 -13.83
CA THR A 41 28.87 7.67 -12.62
C THR A 41 28.38 8.41 -11.38
N GLU A 42 28.45 9.74 -11.38
CA GLU A 42 28.02 10.57 -10.26
C GLU A 42 27.44 11.87 -10.81
N ILE A 43 26.23 12.22 -10.35
CA ILE A 43 25.51 13.41 -10.76
C ILE A 43 24.91 14.11 -9.54
N ASP A 44 24.89 15.44 -9.60
CA ASP A 44 24.09 16.26 -8.69
C ASP A 44 22.75 16.52 -9.38
N LEU A 45 21.65 16.08 -8.78
CA LEU A 45 20.31 16.36 -9.27
C LEU A 45 19.88 17.77 -8.84
N TRP A 46 19.47 18.60 -9.80
CA TRP A 46 19.13 20.00 -9.54
C TRP A 46 17.63 20.24 -9.60
N GLU A 47 16.98 19.73 -10.65
CA GLU A 47 15.56 19.95 -10.86
C GLU A 47 14.89 18.74 -11.51
N ILE A 48 13.58 18.68 -11.31
CA ILE A 48 12.70 17.70 -11.93
C ILE A 48 11.49 18.46 -12.43
N SER A 49 11.16 18.31 -13.72
CA SER A 49 10.01 18.97 -14.34
C SER A 49 9.13 17.97 -15.08
N ILE A 50 7.84 18.27 -15.13
CA ILE A 50 6.85 17.48 -15.87
C ILE A 50 6.81 17.99 -17.30
N VAL A 51 6.90 17.07 -18.26
CA VAL A 51 6.96 17.37 -19.70
C VAL A 51 5.99 16.48 -20.47
N THR A 52 5.59 16.91 -21.66
CA THR A 52 4.71 16.13 -22.54
C THR A 52 5.48 15.03 -23.28
N PHE A 53 6.69 15.32 -23.75
CA PHE A 53 7.50 14.41 -24.56
C PHE A 53 8.88 14.17 -23.93
N PRO A 54 9.05 13.10 -23.14
CA PRO A 54 10.34 12.76 -22.58
C PRO A 54 11.24 12.12 -23.64
N MET A 55 12.53 12.45 -23.61
CA MET A 55 13.53 11.85 -24.51
C MET A 55 13.85 10.39 -24.13
N LEU A 56 13.63 10.00 -22.88
CA LEU A 56 13.80 8.64 -22.39
C LEU A 56 12.41 8.01 -22.20
N ALA A 57 12.13 6.90 -22.90
CA ALA A 57 10.84 6.24 -22.84
C ALA A 57 10.43 5.80 -21.41
N GLY A 58 11.41 5.47 -20.56
CA GLY A 58 11.21 5.10 -19.16
C GLY A 58 11.09 6.28 -18.19
N ALA A 59 11.29 7.52 -18.62
CA ALA A 59 11.12 8.71 -17.78
C ALA A 59 9.64 9.09 -17.69
N ARG A 60 8.84 8.17 -17.12
CA ARG A 60 7.39 8.31 -16.95
C ARG A 60 7.02 8.30 -15.48
N ILE A 61 6.00 9.09 -15.13
CA ILE A 61 5.42 9.12 -13.80
C ILE A 61 4.51 7.91 -13.67
N ALA A 62 4.96 6.91 -12.91
CA ALA A 62 4.15 5.75 -12.61
C ALA A 62 2.95 6.16 -11.75
N HIS A 63 1.73 5.84 -12.20
CA HIS A 63 0.55 5.89 -11.35
C HIS A 63 0.67 4.78 -10.31
N GLN A 64 1.28 5.09 -9.18
CA GLN A 64 1.14 4.22 -8.02
C GLN A 64 -0.33 4.27 -7.62
N ARG A 65 -1.06 3.20 -7.95
CA ARG A 65 -2.33 2.89 -7.28
C ARG A 65 -2.00 3.01 -5.79
N PRO A 66 -2.71 3.85 -5.01
CA PRO A 66 -2.41 3.96 -3.60
C PRO A 66 -2.42 2.54 -3.06
N SER A 67 -1.26 2.06 -2.59
CA SER A 67 -1.25 0.83 -1.83
C SER A 67 -2.17 1.17 -0.67
N VAL A 68 -3.32 0.51 -0.61
CA VAL A 68 -4.13 0.56 0.60
C VAL A 68 -3.21 -0.05 1.64
N ILE A 69 -2.47 0.79 2.36
CA ILE A 69 -1.97 0.46 3.68
C ILE A 69 -3.27 0.30 4.45
N ALA A 70 -3.80 -0.91 4.39
CA ALA A 70 -5.03 -1.22 5.03
C ALA A 70 -4.68 -1.18 6.51
N THR A 71 -5.04 -0.09 7.18
CA THR A 71 -5.19 -0.12 8.63
C THR A 71 -6.00 -1.38 8.91
N PRO A 72 -5.56 -2.30 9.80
CA PRO A 72 -6.24 -3.57 10.02
C PRO A 72 -7.75 -3.39 10.25
N ASN A 73 -8.16 -2.28 10.85
CA ASN A 73 -9.56 -1.92 11.08
C ASN A 73 -10.37 -1.56 9.82
N ALA A 74 -9.75 -1.07 8.75
CA ALA A 74 -10.45 -0.70 7.52
C ALA A 74 -10.82 -1.93 6.65
N VAL A 75 -10.11 -3.05 6.81
CA VAL A 75 -10.47 -4.33 6.18
C VAL A 75 -11.68 -4.95 6.87
N ILE A 76 -11.74 -4.89 8.21
CA ILE A 76 -12.85 -5.40 9.03
C ILE A 76 -14.18 -4.72 8.65
N ALA A 77 -14.16 -3.43 8.35
CA ALA A 77 -15.35 -2.69 7.95
C ALA A 77 -15.89 -3.05 6.55
N ARG A 78 -15.09 -3.73 5.71
CA ARG A 78 -15.48 -4.19 4.38
C ARG A 78 -15.80 -5.69 4.32
N LEU A 79 -15.58 -6.43 5.40
CA LEU A 79 -16.06 -7.80 5.51
C LEU A 79 -17.59 -7.76 5.62
N ASP A 80 -18.26 -8.53 4.76
CA ASP A 80 -19.71 -8.66 4.77
C ASP A 80 -20.23 -8.92 6.20
N PRO A 81 -21.31 -8.24 6.65
CA PRO A 81 -21.87 -8.42 7.99
C PRO A 81 -22.35 -9.86 8.25
N ALA A 82 -22.43 -10.69 7.22
CA ALA A 82 -22.73 -12.12 7.32
C ALA A 82 -21.62 -12.93 8.03
N ILE A 83 -20.35 -12.50 7.99
CA ILE A 83 -19.25 -13.23 8.63
C ILE A 83 -19.20 -12.98 10.14
N GLN A 84 -19.76 -11.87 10.64
CA GLN A 84 -19.80 -11.59 12.08
C GLN A 84 -20.83 -12.44 12.85
N LYS A 85 -21.87 -12.95 12.17
CA LYS A 85 -22.95 -13.70 12.84
C LYS A 85 -22.57 -15.14 13.23
N THR A 86 -21.48 -15.71 12.72
CA THR A 86 -21.11 -17.10 13.01
C THR A 86 -20.36 -17.28 14.33
N LYS A 87 -20.03 -16.21 15.06
CA LYS A 87 -19.26 -16.30 16.32
C LYS A 87 -20.09 -16.25 17.62
N THR A 88 -21.43 -16.22 17.56
CA THR A 88 -22.29 -16.23 18.76
C THR A 88 -23.53 -17.11 18.58
N ALA A 89 -23.34 -18.35 18.16
CA ALA A 89 -24.35 -19.38 18.34
C ALA A 89 -23.88 -20.31 19.45
N GLN A 90 -24.35 -20.08 20.68
CA GLN A 90 -24.26 -21.11 21.72
C GLN A 90 -25.18 -22.27 21.31
N PRO A 91 -24.71 -23.52 21.32
CA PRO A 91 -25.54 -24.65 20.93
C PRO A 91 -26.61 -24.90 22.01
N SER A 92 -27.85 -25.13 21.56
CA SER A 92 -29.08 -25.15 22.36
C SER A 92 -29.21 -26.27 23.39
N TRP A 93 -28.19 -27.12 23.58
CA TRP A 93 -28.18 -28.16 24.61
C TRP A 93 -27.63 -27.68 25.97
N MET A 94 -27.30 -26.39 26.09
CA MET A 94 -26.85 -25.76 27.35
C MET A 94 -28.01 -25.32 28.26
N THR A 95 -29.01 -26.17 28.48
CA THR A 95 -30.02 -26.00 29.54
C THR A 95 -29.95 -27.17 30.50
N GLY A 96 -29.06 -27.04 31.48
CA GLY A 96 -28.94 -27.97 32.61
C GLY A 96 -27.50 -28.41 32.85
N SER A 97 -27.01 -28.12 34.06
CA SER A 97 -25.68 -28.44 34.61
C SER A 97 -24.58 -27.42 34.28
N SER A 98 -24.26 -26.57 35.27
CA SER A 98 -23.12 -25.66 35.25
C SER A 98 -21.80 -26.43 35.11
N PRO A 99 -20.89 -26.03 34.20
CA PRO A 99 -19.59 -26.70 34.05
C PRO A 99 -18.68 -26.36 35.24
N VAL A 100 -18.04 -27.37 35.84
CA VAL A 100 -16.94 -27.18 36.79
C VAL A 100 -15.68 -26.85 36.01
N MET A 101 -15.11 -25.67 36.28
CA MET A 101 -13.88 -25.19 35.66
C MET A 101 -12.67 -25.77 36.40
N THR A 102 -11.76 -26.46 35.70
CA THR A 102 -10.49 -26.90 36.29
C THR A 102 -9.31 -26.29 35.55
N LYS A 103 -8.25 -25.94 36.28
CA LYS A 103 -7.05 -25.28 35.76
C LYS A 103 -5.89 -26.28 35.79
N ARG A 104 -5.43 -26.73 34.62
CA ARG A 104 -4.24 -27.58 34.48
C ARG A 104 -3.28 -26.92 33.49
N ASN A 105 -2.02 -26.76 33.88
CA ASN A 105 -0.97 -26.07 33.11
C ASN A 105 -1.37 -24.68 32.59
N GLY A 106 -2.05 -23.87 33.41
CA GLY A 106 -2.39 -22.48 33.09
C GLY A 106 -3.56 -22.29 32.10
N ILE A 107 -4.15 -23.37 31.57
CA ILE A 107 -5.28 -23.32 30.64
C ILE A 107 -6.55 -23.75 31.38
N ASN A 108 -7.58 -22.90 31.34
CA ASN A 108 -8.89 -23.22 31.91
C ASN A 108 -9.63 -24.16 30.96
N ARG A 109 -10.02 -25.34 31.44
CA ARG A 109 -10.84 -26.29 30.68
C ARG A 109 -12.16 -26.53 31.40
N ALA A 110 -13.26 -26.39 30.66
CA ALA A 110 -14.58 -26.81 31.09
C ALA A 110 -14.73 -28.30 30.79
N ILE A 111 -14.94 -29.12 31.82
CA ILE A 111 -15.20 -30.54 31.69
C ILE A 111 -16.63 -30.78 32.17
N CYS A 112 -17.52 -31.17 31.26
CA CYS A 112 -18.86 -31.62 31.63
C CYS A 112 -18.79 -33.10 32.00
N LEU A 113 -18.88 -33.42 33.28
CA LEU A 113 -19.09 -34.78 33.74
C LEU A 113 -20.55 -35.14 33.49
N ARG A 114 -20.79 -36.14 32.64
CA ARG A 114 -22.11 -36.79 32.56
C ARG A 114 -22.30 -37.64 33.84
N PRO A 115 -23.53 -37.78 34.36
CA PRO A 115 -23.80 -38.80 35.38
C PRO A 115 -23.51 -40.21 34.83
#